data_AF-A0A6S7AHG5-F1
#
_entry.id   AF-A0A6S7AHG5-F1
#
_cell.length_a   1.000
_cell.length_b   1.000
_cell.length_c   1.000
_cell.angle_alpha   90.00
_cell.angle_beta   90.00
_cell.angle_gamma   90.00
#
_symmetry.space_group_name_H-M   'P 1'
#
loop_
_entity.id
_entity.type
_entity.pdbx_description
1 polymer ?
#
loop_
_entity_poly.entity_id
_entity_poly.type
_entity_poly.pdbx_seq_one_letter_code
_entity_poly.pdbx_strand_id
1 'polypeptide(L)' 'MNHDFIRLANDMRRAHLLGLGFRIPAMTMRQLTVLIAALDEPAAAPQLH' A
#
# COMPACT_ATOMS: atom_id res chain seq x y z
N MET A 1 -6.59 3.36 11.59
CA MET A 1 -6.53 4.31 10.47
C MET A 1 -5.18 4.34 9.78
N ASN A 2 -4.06 4.79 10.38
CA ASN A 2 -2.77 4.79 9.65
C ASN A 2 -2.27 3.37 9.30
N HIS A 3 -2.53 2.42 10.20
CA HIS A 3 -2.25 0.99 9.99
C HIS A 3 -3.00 0.39 8.78
N ASP A 4 -4.19 0.91 8.46
CA ASP A 4 -5.00 0.41 7.36
C ASP A 4 -4.39 0.80 6.00
N PHE A 5 -3.79 1.98 5.89
CA PHE A 5 -3.11 2.43 4.67
C PHE A 5 -1.79 1.71 4.43
N ILE A 6 -1.01 1.43 5.49
CA ILE A 6 0.21 0.63 5.39
C ILE A 6 -0.11 -0.78 4.92
N ARG A 7 -1.14 -1.41 5.51
CA ARG A 7 -1.60 -2.74 5.09
C ARG A 7 -2.09 -2.72 3.64
N LEU A 8 -2.87 -1.72 3.26
CA LEU A 8 -3.36 -1.54 1.89
C LEU A 8 -2.22 -1.38 0.88
N ALA A 9 -1.20 -0.58 1.21
CA ALA A 9 -0.01 -0.40 0.38
C ALA A 9 0.76 -1.73 0.21
N ASN A 10 0.89 -2.52 1.27
CA ASN A 10 1.54 -3.84 1.21
C ASN A 10 0.76 -4.84 0.37
N ASP A 11 -0.57 -4.89 0.52
CA ASP A 11 -1.43 -5.76 -0.29
C ASP A 11 -1.38 -5.36 -1.77
N MET A 12 -1.32 -4.06 -2.07
CA MET A 12 -1.17 -3.54 -3.43
C MET A 12 0.20 -3.89 -4.03
N ARG A 13 1.31 -3.74 -3.27
CA ARG A 13 2.65 -4.19 -3.68
C ARG A 13 2.67 -5.69 -3.97
N ARG A 14 2.07 -6.49 -3.08
CA ARG A 14 2.01 -7.95 -3.23
C ARG A 14 1.19 -8.35 -4.46
N ALA A 15 0.04 -7.72 -4.69
CA ALA A 15 -0.77 -7.97 -5.88
C ALA A 15 0.01 -7.62 -7.15
N HIS A 16 0.72 -6.49 -7.18
CA HIS A 16 1.58 -6.10 -8.30
C HIS A 16 2.70 -7.12 -8.57
N LEU A 17 3.41 -7.57 -7.53
CA LEU A 17 4.45 -8.60 -7.65
C LEU A 17 3.91 -9.94 -8.17
N LEU A 18 2.66 -10.26 -7.87
CA LEU A 18 1.98 -11.47 -8.33
C LEU A 18 1.30 -11.30 -9.70
N GLY A 19 1.36 -10.11 -10.32
CA GLY A 19 0.67 -9.79 -11.57
C GLY A 19 -0.86 -9.74 -11.45
N LEU A 20 -1.39 -9.58 -10.24
CA LEU A 20 -2.82 -9.54 -9.96
C LEU A 20 -3.34 -8.10 -10.03
N GLY A 21 -4.53 -7.94 -10.59
CA GLY A 21 -5.26 -6.66 -10.53
C GLY A 21 -5.69 -6.35 -9.10
N PHE A 22 -5.38 -5.15 -8.61
CA PHE A 22 -5.74 -4.70 -7.26
C PHE A 22 -6.86 -3.66 -7.32
N ARG A 23 -7.98 -3.90 -6.63
CA ARG A 23 -9.08 -2.94 -6.54
C ARG A 23 -8.87 -2.02 -5.36
N ILE A 24 -8.71 -0.73 -5.65
CA ILE A 24 -8.59 0.31 -4.64
C ILE A 24 -10.00 0.60 -4.07
N PRO A 25 -10.18 0.60 -2.73
CA PRO A 25 -11.47 0.91 -2.12
C PRO A 25 -11.84 2.39 -2.32
N ALA A 26 -13.13 2.70 -2.21
CA ALA A 26 -13.59 4.08 -2.24
C ALA A 26 -12.97 4.86 -1.07
N MET A 27 -12.27 5.95 -1.39
CA MET A 27 -11.59 6.79 -0.41
C MET A 27 -11.59 8.25 -0.85
N THR A 28 -11.42 9.16 0.10
CA THR A 28 -11.29 10.60 -0.18
C THR A 28 -9.95 10.92 -0.83
N MET A 29 -9.86 12.07 -1.51
CA MET A 29 -8.60 12.51 -2.13
C MET A 29 -7.46 12.59 -1.11
N ARG A 30 -7.75 13.04 0.12
CA ARG A 30 -6.76 13.09 1.22
C ARG A 30 -6.24 11.70 1.58
N GLN A 31 -7.11 10.70 1.64
CA GLN A 31 -6.73 9.32 1.93
C GLN A 31 -5.92 8.71 0.78
N LEU A 32 -6.24 9.06 -0.46
CA LEU A 32 -5.45 8.67 -1.63
C LEU A 32 -4.03 9.26 -1.57
N THR A 33 -3.88 10.53 -1.21
CA THR A 33 -2.55 11.15 -1.03
C THR A 33 -1.72 10.44 0.05
N VAL A 34 -2.36 10.04 1.15
CA VAL A 34 -1.71 9.27 2.23
C VAL A 34 -1.29 7.88 1.74
N LEU A 35 -2.14 7.19 0.96
CA LEU A 35 -1.80 5.90 0.37
C LEU A 35 -0.62 6.00 -0.60
N ILE A 36 -0.60 7.03 -1.44
CA ILE A 36 0.50 7.26 -2.39
C ILE A 36 1.81 7.52 -1.65
N ALA A 37 1.79 8.34 -0.59
CA ALA A 37 2.97 8.55 0.25
C ALA A 37 3.46 7.23 0.90
N ALA A 38 2.54 6.39 1.37
CA ALA A 38 2.88 5.09 1.93
C ALA A 38 3.43 4.08 0.90
N LEU A 39 3.10 4.25 -0.38
CA LEU A 39 3.63 3.45 -1.49
C LEU A 39 5.03 3.91 -1.91
N ASP A 40 5.28 5.22 -1.88
CA ASP A 40 6.56 5.85 -2.24
C ASP A 40 7.67 5.58 -1.23
N GLU A 41 7.31 5.43 0.05
CA GLU A 41 8.25 4.98 1.07
C GLU A 41 8.79 3.59 0.67
N PRO A 42 10.11 3.44 0.46
CA PRO A 42 10.69 2.17 0.04
C PRO A 42 10.30 1.15 1.09
N ALA A 43 9.57 0.12 0.67
CA ALA A 43 9.11 -0.94 1.56
C ALA A 43 10.28 -1.34 2.43
N ALA A 44 10.22 -1.03 3.73
CA ALA A 44 11.28 -1.37 4.67
C ALA A 44 11.59 -2.85 4.42
N ALA A 45 12.81 -3.11 3.95
CA ALA A 45 13.23 -4.43 3.54
C ALA A 45 12.78 -5.40 4.64
N PRO A 46 12.13 -6.53 4.28
CA PRO A 46 11.74 -7.51 5.29
C PRO A 46 13.02 -7.82 6.06
N GLN A 47 13.06 -7.43 7.33
CA GLN A 47 14.18 -7.72 8.21
C GLN A 47 14.18 -9.24 8.33
N LEU A 48 15.00 -9.88 7.50
CA LEU A 48 15.30 -11.30 7.59
C LEU A 48 15.98 -11.50 8.93
N HIS A 49 15.22 -12.13 9.83
CA HIS A 49 15.61 -12.56 11.17
C HIS A 49 16.82 -13.50 11.13
#